data_AF-A0A3B9XQT3-F1
#
_entry.id   AF-A0A3B9XQT3-F1
#
_cell.length_a   1.000
_cell.length_b   1.000
_cell.length_c   1.000
_cell.angle_alpha   90.00
_cell.angle_beta   90.00
_cell.angle_gamma   90.00
#
_symmetry.space_group_name_H-M   'P 1'
#
loop_
_entity.id
_entity.type
_entity.pdbx_description
1 polymer ?
#
loop_
_entity_poly.entity_id
_entity_poly.type
_entity_poly.pdbx_seq_one_letter_code
_entity_poly.pdbx_strand_id
1 'polypeptide(L)'
;PGIIAAESPNPIVNELVIMPDIEKRLEAFVRLAHCVIVFPGGAGTAEEILYILGVLLHPSNKRIPFPLIFAASHDNRPYFDTINQFIGATLGPEAQSRFTVISGDCAEVARAVRKGADEVMTYRRKSKDAFYFNWKLNIPKDLQIPFDPTHESMTKLNLSKDQPIHDLASNLRRAFSGIVAGNVKEQGINQIKEKGPFELSGDPAIMSALDRLLRTFVDQNRMKIGDGTYTPCYRVAT
;
A
#
# COMPACT_ATOMS: atom_id res chain seq x y z
N PRO A 1 7.00 3.92 16.25
CA PRO A 1 6.96 3.09 17.48
C PRO A 1 5.90 1.98 17.50
N GLY A 2 4.65 2.28 17.09
CA GLY A 2 3.49 1.41 17.32
C GLY A 2 3.44 0.03 16.62
N ILE A 3 4.46 -0.38 15.86
CA ILE A 3 4.51 -1.70 15.21
C ILE A 3 5.75 -2.52 15.55
N ILE A 4 6.77 -1.94 16.21
CA ILE A 4 8.06 -2.63 16.43
C ILE A 4 7.94 -3.88 17.32
N ALA A 5 6.93 -3.92 18.20
CA ALA A 5 6.65 -5.09 19.02
C ALA A 5 6.00 -6.24 18.24
N ALA A 6 5.21 -5.93 17.21
CA ALA A 6 4.58 -6.93 16.34
C ALA A 6 5.53 -7.37 15.21
N GLU A 7 6.38 -6.45 14.73
CA GLU A 7 7.33 -6.64 13.65
C GLU A 7 8.74 -6.23 14.12
N SER A 8 9.33 -7.04 15.00
CA SER A 8 10.64 -6.75 15.57
C SER A 8 11.75 -6.87 14.51
N PRO A 9 12.75 -5.97 14.53
CA PRO A 9 13.83 -5.99 13.54
C PRO A 9 14.66 -7.27 13.66
N ASN A 10 14.94 -7.89 12.52
CA ASN A 10 15.82 -9.05 12.47
C ASN A 10 17.27 -8.63 12.78
N PRO A 11 18.08 -9.43 13.51
CA PRO A 11 19.47 -9.11 13.82
C PRO A 11 20.41 -8.85 12.63
N ILE A 12 20.03 -9.27 11.42
CA ILE A 12 20.80 -8.97 10.20
C ILE A 12 20.74 -7.48 9.79
N VAL A 13 19.78 -6.71 10.33
CA VAL A 13 19.65 -5.28 10.07
C VAL A 13 20.83 -4.52 10.70
N ASN A 14 21.62 -3.83 9.89
CA ASN A 14 22.79 -3.05 10.33
C ASN A 14 22.50 -1.53 10.48
N GLU A 15 21.44 -1.02 9.86
CA GLU A 15 20.98 0.37 9.96
C GLU A 15 19.51 0.42 10.38
N LEU A 16 19.25 0.57 11.68
CA LEU A 16 17.90 0.69 12.24
C LEU A 16 17.52 2.18 12.40
N VAL A 17 16.42 2.58 11.76
CA VAL A 17 15.83 3.92 11.92
C VAL A 17 14.41 3.79 12.45
N ILE A 18 14.12 4.47 13.56
CA ILE A 18 12.79 4.48 14.18
C ILE A 18 12.09 5.80 13.82
N MET A 19 11.05 5.71 12.99
CA MET A 19 10.25 6.88 12.60
C MET A 19 9.16 7.18 13.64
N PRO A 20 8.68 8.44 13.74
CA PRO A 20 7.70 8.85 14.76
C PRO A 20 6.35 8.15 14.60
N ASP A 21 5.92 7.92 13.36
CA ASP A 21 4.62 7.35 13.00
C ASP A 21 4.70 6.59 11.66
N ILE A 22 3.58 5.98 11.26
CA ILE A 22 3.48 5.16 10.04
C ILE A 22 3.65 6.03 8.79
N GLU A 23 3.01 7.20 8.73
CA GLU A 23 3.08 8.08 7.57
C GLU A 23 4.50 8.59 7.31
N LYS A 24 5.27 8.93 8.36
CA LYS A 24 6.67 9.31 8.21
C LYS A 24 7.56 8.13 7.82
N ARG A 25 7.24 6.90 8.26
CA ARG A 25 7.89 5.67 7.77
C ARG A 25 7.62 5.49 6.27
N LEU A 26 6.38 5.65 5.82
CA LEU A 26 5.99 5.52 4.42
C LEU A 26 6.64 6.61 3.55
N GLU A 27 6.69 7.86 4.03
CA GLU A 27 7.40 8.93 3.33
C GLU A 27 8.90 8.61 3.23
N ALA A 28 9.53 8.16 4.31
CA ALA A 28 10.94 7.77 4.28
C ALA A 28 11.23 6.71 3.19
N PHE A 29 10.38 5.68 3.06
CA PHE A 29 10.53 4.67 2.02
C PHE A 29 10.54 5.28 0.61
N VAL A 30 9.55 6.09 0.25
CA VAL A 30 9.45 6.63 -1.13
C VAL A 30 10.47 7.74 -1.41
N ARG A 31 10.97 8.42 -0.38
CA ARG A 31 12.03 9.42 -0.52
C ARG A 31 13.40 8.78 -0.75
N LEU A 32 13.67 7.67 -0.09
CA LEU A 32 14.96 6.97 -0.14
C LEU A 32 15.05 5.96 -1.30
N ALA A 33 13.92 5.36 -1.70
CA ALA A 33 13.91 4.32 -2.71
C ALA A 33 14.36 4.84 -4.10
N HIS A 34 15.27 4.08 -4.73
CA HIS A 34 15.53 4.14 -6.17
C HIS A 34 14.72 3.10 -6.95
N CYS A 35 14.21 2.08 -6.25
CA CYS A 35 13.33 1.04 -6.74
C CYS A 35 12.59 0.43 -5.54
N VAL A 36 11.35 -0.01 -5.74
CA VAL A 36 10.58 -0.76 -4.75
C VAL A 36 10.21 -2.12 -5.34
N ILE A 37 10.50 -3.19 -4.60
CA ILE A 37 9.98 -4.53 -4.88
C ILE A 37 8.90 -4.84 -3.87
N VAL A 38 7.75 -5.29 -4.33
CA VAL A 38 6.63 -5.74 -3.49
C VAL A 38 6.44 -7.24 -3.70
N PHE A 39 6.35 -7.98 -2.60
CA PHE A 39 6.05 -9.41 -2.58
C PHE A 39 4.61 -9.67 -2.11
N PRO A 40 4.05 -10.87 -2.31
CA PRO A 40 2.70 -11.19 -1.83
C PRO A 40 2.56 -11.02 -0.32
N GLY A 41 1.59 -10.21 0.10
CA GLY A 41 1.30 -9.93 1.51
C GLY A 41 -0.18 -9.65 1.79
N GLY A 42 -0.50 -9.20 3.00
CA GLY A 42 -1.87 -8.96 3.45
C GLY A 42 -2.33 -7.51 3.27
N ALA A 43 -3.21 -7.08 4.17
CA ALA A 43 -3.75 -5.72 4.20
C ALA A 43 -2.68 -4.63 4.31
N GLY A 44 -1.60 -4.86 5.07
CA GLY A 44 -0.50 -3.89 5.19
C GLY A 44 0.27 -3.68 3.88
N THR A 45 0.52 -4.76 3.13
CA THR A 45 1.14 -4.65 1.80
C THR A 45 0.23 -3.93 0.80
N ALA A 46 -1.08 -4.17 0.86
CA ALA A 46 -2.05 -3.42 0.06
C ALA A 46 -2.07 -1.93 0.42
N GLU A 47 -1.98 -1.58 1.71
CA GLU A 47 -1.83 -0.20 2.19
C GLU A 47 -0.59 0.48 1.58
N GLU A 48 0.57 -0.20 1.62
CA GLU A 48 1.83 0.31 1.07
C GLU A 48 1.76 0.50 -0.46
N ILE A 49 1.15 -0.45 -1.20
CA ILE A 49 0.91 -0.32 -2.65
C ILE A 49 0.06 0.92 -2.93
N LEU A 50 -1.06 1.09 -2.23
CA LEU A 50 -1.98 2.21 -2.43
C LEU A 50 -1.36 3.54 -2.03
N TYR A 51 -0.51 3.57 -1.00
CA TYR A 51 0.29 4.73 -0.65
C TYR A 51 1.19 5.17 -1.82
N ILE A 52 1.99 4.24 -2.35
CA ILE A 52 2.90 4.53 -3.45
C ILE A 52 2.11 4.99 -4.68
N LEU A 53 1.03 4.29 -5.04
CA LEU A 53 0.19 4.68 -6.18
C LEU A 53 -0.46 6.05 -5.98
N GLY A 54 -0.96 6.37 -4.78
CA GLY A 54 -1.49 7.71 -4.47
C GLY A 54 -0.46 8.82 -4.68
N VAL A 55 0.82 8.56 -4.34
CA VAL A 55 1.92 9.47 -4.68
C VAL A 55 2.13 9.53 -6.19
N LEU A 56 2.35 8.40 -6.87
CA LEU A 56 2.74 8.38 -8.30
C LEU A 56 1.66 8.88 -9.26
N LEU A 57 0.39 8.78 -8.86
CA LEU A 57 -0.77 9.25 -9.63
C LEU A 57 -1.04 10.74 -9.46
N HIS A 58 -0.35 11.43 -8.55
CA HIS A 58 -0.43 12.87 -8.45
C HIS A 58 0.10 13.52 -9.75
N PRO A 59 -0.59 14.52 -10.35
CA PRO A 59 -0.20 15.11 -11.62
C PRO A 59 1.26 15.61 -11.69
N SER A 60 1.74 16.21 -10.59
CA SER A 60 3.14 16.70 -10.47
C SER A 60 4.21 15.60 -10.57
N ASN A 61 3.84 14.34 -10.31
CA ASN A 61 4.79 13.22 -10.31
C ASN A 61 4.82 12.45 -11.64
N LYS A 62 3.98 12.83 -12.61
CA LYS A 62 3.82 12.08 -13.88
C LYS A 62 5.13 11.77 -14.60
N ARG A 63 6.12 12.65 -14.50
CA ARG A 63 7.44 12.52 -15.18
C ARG A 63 8.56 11.99 -14.29
N ILE A 64 8.29 11.72 -13.01
CA ILE A 64 9.31 11.21 -12.09
C ILE A 64 9.39 9.69 -12.27
N PRO A 65 10.52 9.12 -12.69
CA PRO A 65 10.68 7.68 -12.73
C PRO A 65 10.65 7.13 -11.30
N PHE A 66 9.83 6.09 -11.10
CA PHE A 66 9.74 5.37 -9.84
C PHE A 66 9.51 3.89 -10.15
N PRO A 67 10.57 3.09 -10.24
CA PRO A 67 10.46 1.67 -10.53
C PRO A 67 9.74 0.94 -9.39
N LEU A 68 8.54 0.43 -9.69
CA LEU A 68 7.72 -0.37 -8.78
C LEU A 68 7.50 -1.75 -9.40
N ILE A 69 8.05 -2.77 -8.76
CA ILE A 69 8.06 -4.14 -9.27
C ILE A 69 7.28 -5.04 -8.31
N PHE A 70 6.28 -5.73 -8.82
CA PHE A 70 5.55 -6.77 -8.09
C PHE A 70 6.16 -8.12 -8.45
N ALA A 71 6.81 -8.76 -7.49
CA ALA A 71 7.57 -9.97 -7.69
C ALA A 71 6.93 -11.15 -6.94
N ALA A 72 6.66 -12.25 -7.62
CA ALA A 72 6.13 -13.47 -7.03
C ALA A 72 6.81 -14.73 -7.58
N SER A 73 6.72 -15.83 -6.86
CA SER A 73 6.97 -17.15 -7.45
C SER A 73 5.92 -17.46 -8.52
N HIS A 74 6.19 -18.46 -9.36
CA HIS A 74 5.23 -18.92 -10.37
C HIS A 74 3.85 -19.25 -9.76
N ASP A 75 3.85 -20.00 -8.65
CA ASP A 75 2.62 -20.45 -7.98
C ASP A 75 1.85 -19.32 -7.28
N ASN A 76 2.53 -18.20 -6.99
CA ASN A 76 1.90 -17.03 -6.38
C ASN A 76 1.51 -15.96 -7.41
N ARG A 77 1.63 -16.22 -8.72
CA ARG A 77 1.14 -15.31 -9.77
C ARG A 77 -0.32 -14.86 -9.58
N PRO A 78 -1.28 -15.75 -9.23
CA PRO A 78 -2.68 -15.35 -9.05
C PRO A 78 -2.90 -14.25 -7.99
N TYR A 79 -2.00 -14.11 -7.03
CA TYR A 79 -2.05 -13.02 -6.05
C TYR A 79 -1.96 -11.65 -6.73
N PHE A 80 -0.94 -11.44 -7.58
CA PHE A 80 -0.78 -10.16 -8.26
C PHE A 80 -1.76 -9.96 -9.42
N ASP A 81 -2.31 -11.03 -9.99
CA ASP A 81 -3.46 -10.91 -10.90
C ASP A 81 -4.67 -10.29 -10.18
N THR A 82 -4.93 -10.71 -8.93
CA THR A 82 -6.02 -10.17 -8.09
C THR A 82 -5.77 -8.71 -7.73
N ILE A 83 -4.55 -8.37 -7.30
CA ILE A 83 -4.16 -6.98 -7.02
C ILE A 83 -4.27 -6.12 -8.27
N ASN A 84 -3.75 -6.58 -9.40
CA ASN A 84 -3.81 -5.86 -10.67
C ASN A 84 -5.26 -5.61 -11.12
N GLN A 85 -6.14 -6.62 -10.98
CA GLN A 85 -7.57 -6.48 -11.26
C GLN A 85 -8.23 -5.46 -10.33
N PHE A 86 -7.93 -5.50 -9.03
CA PHE A 86 -8.44 -4.53 -8.06
C PHE A 86 -8.01 -3.10 -8.40
N ILE A 87 -6.73 -2.88 -8.69
CA ILE A 87 -6.20 -1.57 -9.09
C ILE A 87 -6.85 -1.10 -10.39
N GLY A 88 -7.03 -1.97 -11.39
CA GLY A 88 -7.72 -1.64 -12.63
C GLY A 88 -9.21 -1.29 -12.43
N ALA A 89 -9.91 -2.01 -11.55
CA ALA A 89 -11.33 -1.77 -11.28
C ALA A 89 -11.59 -0.46 -10.51
N THR A 90 -10.65 -0.08 -9.65
CA THR A 90 -10.75 1.09 -8.76
C THR A 90 -10.08 2.32 -9.36
N LEU A 91 -8.77 2.27 -9.58
CA LEU A 91 -7.92 3.38 -10.02
C LEU A 91 -7.73 3.40 -11.55
N GLY A 92 -7.98 2.29 -12.25
CA GLY A 92 -7.96 2.26 -13.71
C GLY A 92 -6.57 2.04 -14.34
N PRO A 93 -6.50 2.08 -15.69
CA PRO A 93 -5.29 1.71 -16.44
C PRO A 93 -4.08 2.60 -16.16
N GLU A 94 -4.30 3.88 -15.81
CA GLU A 94 -3.20 4.78 -15.45
C GLU A 94 -2.43 4.23 -14.23
N ALA A 95 -3.13 3.73 -13.22
CA ALA A 95 -2.50 3.12 -12.05
C ALA A 95 -1.78 1.80 -12.38
N GLN A 96 -2.37 0.97 -13.24
CA GLN A 96 -1.75 -0.27 -13.70
C GLN A 96 -0.44 -0.01 -14.46
N SER A 97 -0.32 1.12 -15.16
CA SER A 97 0.91 1.52 -15.87
C SER A 97 2.07 1.92 -14.95
N ARG A 98 1.82 2.08 -13.64
CA ARG A 98 2.84 2.53 -12.66
C ARG A 98 3.67 1.40 -12.05
N PHE A 99 3.35 0.14 -12.34
CA PHE A 99 4.11 -1.00 -11.86
C PHE A 99 4.32 -2.05 -12.94
N THR A 100 5.25 -2.96 -12.71
CA THR A 100 5.47 -4.15 -13.54
C THR A 100 5.33 -5.39 -12.68
N VAL A 101 4.64 -6.41 -13.18
CA VAL A 101 4.53 -7.72 -12.52
C VAL A 101 5.52 -8.69 -13.15
N ILE A 102 6.39 -9.28 -12.34
CA ILE A 102 7.36 -10.31 -12.76
C ILE A 102 7.12 -11.55 -11.88
N SER A 103 6.89 -12.70 -12.50
CA SER A 103 6.61 -13.95 -11.77
C SER A 103 7.55 -15.07 -12.20
N GLY A 104 8.14 -15.76 -11.22
CA GLY A 104 8.98 -16.94 -11.46
C GLY A 104 10.39 -16.66 -11.98
N ASP A 105 10.81 -15.40 -12.14
CA ASP A 105 12.15 -15.04 -12.60
C ASP A 105 12.82 -14.00 -11.67
N CYS A 106 13.56 -14.49 -10.68
CA CYS A 106 14.32 -13.64 -9.76
C CYS A 106 15.43 -12.85 -10.46
N ALA A 107 16.02 -13.39 -11.52
CA ALA A 107 17.09 -12.72 -12.25
C ALA A 107 16.50 -11.55 -13.06
N GLU A 108 15.30 -11.69 -13.63
CA GLU A 108 14.59 -10.60 -14.29
C GLU A 108 14.17 -9.51 -13.31
N VAL A 109 13.71 -9.87 -12.11
CA VAL A 109 13.47 -8.87 -11.05
C VAL A 109 14.75 -8.06 -10.79
N ALA A 110 15.90 -8.71 -10.61
CA ALA A 110 17.17 -8.02 -10.39
C ALA A 110 17.60 -7.12 -11.57
N ARG A 111 17.42 -7.59 -12.82
CA ARG A 111 17.68 -6.79 -14.03
C ARG A 111 16.78 -5.56 -14.10
N ALA A 112 15.48 -5.73 -13.82
CA ALA A 112 14.51 -4.63 -13.79
C ALA A 112 14.85 -3.60 -12.70
N VAL A 113 15.27 -4.03 -11.50
CA VAL A 113 15.75 -3.13 -10.44
C VAL A 113 16.96 -2.32 -10.92
N ARG A 114 17.98 -2.97 -11.47
CA ARG A 114 19.20 -2.28 -11.95
C ARG A 114 18.86 -1.23 -13.00
N LYS A 115 18.08 -1.62 -14.01
CA LYS A 115 17.64 -0.72 -15.09
C LYS A 115 16.85 0.47 -14.54
N GLY A 116 15.88 0.21 -13.66
CA GLY A 116 15.07 1.26 -13.05
C GLY A 116 15.92 2.24 -12.21
N ALA A 117 16.88 1.73 -11.44
CA ALA A 117 17.79 2.56 -10.66
C ALA A 117 18.66 3.45 -11.56
N ASP A 118 19.13 2.95 -12.70
CA ASP A 118 19.87 3.75 -13.71
C ASP A 118 19.03 4.90 -14.29
N GLU A 119 17.75 4.63 -14.58
CA GLU A 119 16.79 5.63 -15.04
C GLU A 119 16.56 6.72 -13.97
N VAL A 120 16.41 6.32 -12.71
CA VAL A 120 16.29 7.25 -11.57
C VAL A 120 17.53 8.11 -11.42
N MET A 121 18.73 7.53 -11.44
CA MET A 121 19.98 8.30 -11.35
C MET A 121 20.13 9.29 -12.51
N THR A 122 19.78 8.87 -13.72
CA THR A 122 19.80 9.73 -14.91
C THR A 122 18.82 10.91 -14.75
N TYR A 123 17.61 10.63 -14.27
CA TYR A 123 16.61 11.66 -14.01
C TYR A 123 17.09 12.66 -12.96
N ARG A 124 17.56 12.19 -11.79
CA ARG A 124 18.01 13.06 -10.68
C ARG A 124 19.13 13.98 -11.10
N ARG A 125 20.09 13.48 -11.90
CA ARG A 125 21.17 14.29 -12.48
C ARG A 125 20.62 15.39 -13.39
N LYS A 126 19.72 15.06 -14.32
CA LYS A 126 19.11 16.02 -15.25
C LYS A 126 18.24 17.05 -14.52
N SER A 127 17.49 16.59 -13.53
CA SER A 127 16.57 17.43 -12.75
C SER A 127 17.27 18.23 -11.66
N LYS A 128 18.57 18.03 -11.40
CA LYS A 128 19.31 18.62 -10.28
C LYS A 128 18.65 18.32 -8.92
N ASP A 129 18.30 17.05 -8.70
CA ASP A 129 17.79 16.55 -7.41
C ASP A 129 18.85 15.64 -6.76
N ALA A 130 18.76 15.43 -5.45
CA ALA A 130 19.70 14.60 -4.73
C ALA A 130 19.54 13.12 -5.10
N PHE A 131 20.64 12.36 -5.05
CA PHE A 131 20.59 10.91 -5.21
C PHE A 131 20.08 10.23 -3.94
N TYR A 132 20.50 10.70 -2.77
CA TYR A 132 20.19 10.08 -1.47
C TYR A 132 18.79 10.43 -0.94
N PHE A 133 18.07 11.37 -1.56
CA PHE A 133 16.73 11.76 -1.13
C PHE A 133 15.94 12.38 -2.29
N ASN A 134 14.71 11.92 -2.53
CA ASN A 134 13.84 12.37 -3.62
C ASN A 134 13.07 13.64 -3.23
N TRP A 135 13.71 14.81 -3.28
CA TRP A 135 13.05 16.06 -2.89
C TRP A 135 11.97 16.48 -3.88
N LYS A 136 12.14 16.16 -5.16
CA LYS A 136 11.18 16.55 -6.21
C LYS A 136 9.90 15.73 -6.23
N LEU A 137 9.85 14.60 -5.50
CA LEU A 137 8.62 13.84 -5.34
C LEU A 137 7.59 14.66 -4.56
N ASN A 138 6.45 14.94 -5.18
CA ASN A 138 5.35 15.59 -4.51
C ASN A 138 4.54 14.55 -3.73
N ILE A 139 4.51 14.65 -2.40
CA ILE A 139 3.68 13.76 -1.57
C ILE A 139 2.48 14.60 -1.09
N PRO A 140 1.25 14.26 -1.49
CA PRO A 140 0.05 14.93 -1.00
C PRO A 140 -0.02 14.98 0.52
N LYS A 141 -0.50 16.09 1.08
CA LYS A 141 -0.59 16.29 2.53
C LYS A 141 -1.42 15.20 3.21
N ASP A 142 -2.47 14.71 2.54
CA ASP A 142 -3.32 13.61 3.00
C ASP A 142 -2.61 12.27 3.18
N LEU A 143 -1.45 12.09 2.54
CA LEU A 143 -0.57 10.94 2.73
C LEU A 143 0.51 11.17 3.81
N GLN A 144 0.66 12.39 4.31
CA GLN A 144 1.61 12.73 5.38
C GLN A 144 0.97 12.82 6.76
N ILE A 145 -0.34 13.10 6.81
CA ILE A 145 -1.08 13.24 8.06
C ILE A 145 -1.48 11.85 8.58
N PRO A 146 -1.18 11.54 9.86
CA PRO A 146 -1.66 10.32 10.51
C PRO A 146 -3.17 10.13 10.40
N PHE A 147 -3.57 8.92 10.02
CA PHE A 147 -4.97 8.53 10.02
C PHE A 147 -5.29 7.75 11.30
N ASP A 148 -6.23 8.27 12.09
CA ASP A 148 -6.76 7.57 13.27
C ASP A 148 -8.04 6.79 12.90
N PRO A 149 -8.01 5.44 12.87
CA PRO A 149 -9.14 4.64 12.44
C PRO A 149 -10.16 4.47 13.57
N THR A 150 -11.28 5.16 13.44
CA THR A 150 -12.47 5.06 14.26
C THR A 150 -13.66 4.72 13.36
N HIS A 151 -14.78 4.25 13.92
CA HIS A 151 -16.00 4.02 13.11
C HIS A 151 -16.45 5.27 12.36
N GLU A 152 -16.29 6.45 12.96
CA GLU A 152 -16.61 7.73 12.32
C GLU A 152 -15.65 8.06 11.18
N SER A 153 -14.33 7.92 11.38
CA SER A 153 -13.37 8.24 10.31
C SER A 153 -13.43 7.25 9.15
N MET A 154 -13.69 5.97 9.45
CA MET A 154 -13.83 4.91 8.44
C MET A 154 -15.09 5.08 7.58
N THR A 155 -16.22 5.47 8.17
CA THR A 155 -17.47 5.72 7.43
C THR A 155 -17.44 7.01 6.59
N LYS A 156 -16.56 7.96 6.93
CA LYS A 156 -16.37 9.21 6.19
C LYS A 156 -15.42 9.10 5.00
N LEU A 157 -14.80 7.94 4.77
CA LEU A 157 -13.90 7.76 3.63
C LEU A 157 -14.66 7.94 2.31
N ASN A 158 -14.18 8.84 1.45
CA ASN A 158 -14.74 8.98 0.11
C ASN A 158 -14.21 7.83 -0.76
N LEU A 159 -14.99 6.76 -0.88
CA LEU A 159 -14.69 5.60 -1.73
C LEU A 159 -15.54 5.61 -3.02
N SER A 160 -15.59 6.77 -3.67
CA SER A 160 -16.25 6.98 -4.97
C SER A 160 -15.26 7.32 -6.08
N LYS A 161 -15.68 7.22 -7.34
CA LYS A 161 -14.90 7.65 -8.51
C LYS A 161 -15.05 9.14 -8.81
N ASP A 162 -15.97 9.84 -8.14
CA ASP A 162 -16.19 11.29 -8.32
C ASP A 162 -15.16 12.12 -7.53
N GLN A 163 -13.89 11.85 -7.79
CA GLN A 163 -12.74 12.53 -7.21
C GLN A 163 -11.49 12.27 -8.06
N PRO A 164 -10.43 13.06 -7.91
CA PRO A 164 -9.14 12.73 -8.53
C PRO A 164 -8.65 11.33 -8.15
N ILE A 165 -8.09 10.60 -9.11
CA ILE A 165 -7.61 9.23 -8.94
C ILE A 165 -6.62 9.05 -7.76
N HIS A 166 -5.75 10.03 -7.51
CA HIS A 166 -4.79 9.98 -6.40
C HIS A 166 -5.45 10.19 -5.04
N ASP A 167 -6.59 10.88 -4.99
CA ASP A 167 -7.39 11.04 -3.77
C ASP A 167 -8.14 9.75 -3.45
N LEU A 168 -8.70 9.08 -4.47
CA LEU A 168 -9.27 7.74 -4.28
C LEU A 168 -8.23 6.75 -3.78
N ALA A 169 -7.02 6.74 -4.34
CA ALA A 169 -5.92 5.91 -3.85
C ALA A 169 -5.58 6.21 -2.37
N SER A 170 -5.60 7.49 -1.98
CA SER A 170 -5.36 7.92 -0.60
C SER A 170 -6.47 7.47 0.37
N ASN A 171 -7.73 7.49 -0.05
CA ASN A 171 -8.86 6.98 0.74
C ASN A 171 -8.84 5.45 0.86
N LEU A 172 -8.51 4.74 -0.22
CA LEU A 172 -8.31 3.28 -0.18
C LEU A 172 -7.16 2.91 0.77
N ARG A 173 -6.04 3.66 0.74
CA ARG A 173 -4.93 3.48 1.70
C ARG A 173 -5.42 3.58 3.14
N ARG A 174 -6.21 4.59 3.47
CA ARG A 174 -6.79 4.78 4.81
C ARG A 174 -7.73 3.63 5.21
N ALA A 175 -8.53 3.13 4.27
CA ALA A 175 -9.37 1.94 4.52
C ALA A 175 -8.53 0.73 4.93
N PHE A 176 -7.45 0.42 4.19
CA PHE A 176 -6.53 -0.66 4.56
C PHE A 176 -5.80 -0.39 5.87
N SER A 177 -5.40 0.86 6.14
CA SER A 177 -4.79 1.24 7.41
C SER A 177 -5.71 0.97 8.61
N GLY A 178 -7.01 1.23 8.46
CA GLY A 178 -8.02 0.89 9.46
C GLY A 178 -8.19 -0.61 9.65
N ILE A 179 -8.18 -1.40 8.57
CA ILE A 179 -8.22 -2.87 8.64
C ILE A 179 -6.99 -3.42 9.38
N VAL A 180 -5.80 -2.92 9.06
CA VAL A 180 -4.56 -3.28 9.76
C VAL A 180 -4.68 -2.92 11.25
N ALA A 181 -5.14 -1.71 11.57
CA ALA A 181 -5.32 -1.29 12.95
C ALA A 181 -6.30 -2.18 13.72
N GLY A 182 -7.45 -2.52 13.13
CA GLY A 182 -8.44 -3.41 13.73
C GLY A 182 -7.95 -4.85 13.95
N ASN A 183 -6.94 -5.29 13.19
CA ASN A 183 -6.37 -6.64 13.31
C ASN A 183 -5.21 -6.73 14.30
N VAL A 184 -4.32 -5.73 14.36
CA VAL A 184 -3.04 -5.87 15.10
C VAL A 184 -2.71 -4.74 16.08
N LYS A 185 -3.38 -3.59 16.03
CA LYS A 185 -3.10 -2.46 16.94
C LYS A 185 -4.08 -2.50 18.11
N GLU A 186 -3.57 -2.38 19.34
CA GLU A 186 -4.38 -2.43 20.56
C GLU A 186 -5.59 -1.49 20.53
N GLN A 187 -5.38 -0.22 20.16
CA GLN A 187 -6.46 0.76 20.02
C GLN A 187 -7.52 0.33 19.00
N GLY A 188 -7.10 -0.21 17.85
CA GLY A 188 -8.03 -0.68 16.83
C GLY A 188 -8.80 -1.92 17.29
N ILE A 189 -8.12 -2.90 17.89
CA ILE A 189 -8.75 -4.09 18.47
C ILE A 189 -9.81 -3.70 19.52
N ASN A 190 -9.54 -2.69 20.36
CA ASN A 190 -10.50 -2.20 21.35
C ASN A 190 -11.72 -1.54 20.69
N GLN A 191 -11.55 -0.72 19.65
CA GLN A 191 -12.68 -0.18 18.87
C GLN A 191 -13.58 -1.29 18.31
N ILE A 192 -12.97 -2.36 17.78
CA ILE A 192 -13.71 -3.49 17.22
C ILE A 192 -14.45 -4.28 18.30
N LYS A 193 -13.83 -4.49 19.47
CA LYS A 193 -14.49 -5.17 20.61
C LYS A 193 -15.68 -4.38 21.15
N GLU A 194 -15.56 -3.06 21.24
CA GLU A 194 -16.58 -2.19 21.83
C GLU A 194 -17.74 -1.91 20.89
N LYS A 195 -17.47 -1.69 19.60
CA LYS A 195 -18.46 -1.16 18.64
C LYS A 195 -18.73 -2.07 17.44
N GLY A 196 -18.03 -3.20 17.35
CA GLY A 196 -18.11 -4.11 16.21
C GLY A 196 -17.23 -3.69 15.02
N PRO A 197 -17.39 -4.33 13.85
CA PRO A 197 -16.53 -4.10 12.69
C PRO A 197 -16.62 -2.67 12.15
N PHE A 198 -15.56 -2.20 11.47
CA PHE A 198 -15.61 -0.97 10.70
C PHE A 198 -16.49 -1.13 9.45
N GLU A 199 -17.42 -0.21 9.26
CA GLU A 199 -18.29 -0.19 8.07
C GLU A 199 -17.60 0.62 6.96
N LEU A 200 -17.47 0.01 5.78
CA LEU A 200 -16.91 0.62 4.57
C LEU A 200 -17.99 0.70 3.50
N SER A 201 -18.23 1.89 2.97
CA SER A 201 -19.24 2.14 1.93
C SER A 201 -18.70 3.10 0.86
N GLY A 202 -19.28 3.04 -0.34
CA GLY A 202 -18.84 3.82 -1.50
C GLY A 202 -19.49 3.33 -2.78
N ASP A 203 -18.83 3.58 -3.92
CA ASP A 203 -19.35 3.13 -5.20
C ASP A 203 -19.47 1.59 -5.24
N PRO A 204 -20.58 1.02 -5.75
CA PRO A 204 -20.81 -0.43 -5.77
C PRO A 204 -19.67 -1.22 -6.45
N ALA A 205 -19.10 -0.67 -7.53
CA ALA A 205 -17.98 -1.31 -8.23
C ALA A 205 -16.68 -1.32 -7.40
N ILE A 206 -16.42 -0.27 -6.61
CA ILE A 206 -15.26 -0.19 -5.72
C ILE A 206 -15.46 -1.14 -4.54
N MET A 207 -16.65 -1.14 -3.93
CA MET A 207 -16.97 -2.01 -2.80
C MET A 207 -16.90 -3.48 -3.20
N SER A 208 -17.44 -3.86 -4.36
CA SER A 208 -17.34 -5.23 -4.87
C SER A 208 -15.89 -5.67 -5.12
N ALA A 209 -15.05 -4.79 -5.66
CA ALA A 209 -13.63 -5.08 -5.88
C ALA A 209 -12.87 -5.21 -4.54
N LEU A 210 -13.19 -4.36 -3.57
CA LEU A 210 -12.59 -4.37 -2.24
C LEU A 210 -12.97 -5.64 -1.46
N ASP A 211 -14.26 -5.99 -1.43
CA ASP A 211 -14.75 -7.22 -0.78
C ASP A 211 -14.08 -8.48 -1.37
N ARG A 212 -13.99 -8.56 -2.71
CA ARG A 212 -13.31 -9.68 -3.38
C ARG A 212 -11.83 -9.79 -2.98
N LEU A 213 -11.12 -8.66 -2.95
CA LEU A 213 -9.71 -8.64 -2.58
C LEU A 213 -9.52 -9.07 -1.11
N LEU A 214 -10.34 -8.53 -0.22
CA LEU A 214 -10.28 -8.83 1.22
C LEU A 214 -10.62 -10.29 1.52
N ARG A 215 -11.64 -10.86 0.87
CA ARG A 215 -11.94 -12.31 0.96
C ARG A 215 -10.78 -13.16 0.48
N THR A 216 -10.14 -12.78 -0.63
CA THR A 216 -8.94 -13.47 -1.12
C THR A 216 -7.82 -13.47 -0.07
N PHE A 217 -7.63 -12.36 0.66
CA PHE A 217 -6.65 -12.32 1.76
C PHE A 217 -7.03 -13.23 2.93
N VAL A 218 -8.33 -13.35 3.26
CA VAL A 218 -8.80 -14.28 4.29
C VAL A 218 -8.55 -15.73 3.86
N ASP A 219 -8.98 -16.09 2.65
CA ASP A 219 -8.87 -17.46 2.11
C ASP A 219 -7.40 -17.93 2.00
N GLN A 220 -6.49 -16.99 1.75
CA GLN A 220 -5.06 -17.25 1.66
C GLN A 220 -4.31 -17.11 3.00
N ASN A 221 -5.03 -16.98 4.13
CA ASN A 221 -4.46 -16.80 5.47
C ASN A 221 -3.48 -15.62 5.59
N ARG A 222 -3.81 -14.49 4.93
CA ARG A 222 -2.98 -13.27 4.90
C ARG A 222 -3.44 -12.17 5.87
N MET A 223 -4.47 -12.44 6.68
CA MET A 223 -5.06 -11.47 7.61
C MET A 223 -4.65 -11.69 9.07
N LYS A 224 -4.07 -12.85 9.39
CA LYS A 224 -3.63 -13.25 10.74
C LYS A 224 -2.38 -14.14 10.63
N ILE A 225 -1.50 -14.04 11.63
CA ILE A 225 -0.38 -14.95 11.81
C ILE A 225 -0.81 -16.05 12.80
N GLY A 226 -0.62 -17.33 12.42
CA GLY A 226 -0.89 -18.50 13.26
C GLY A 226 -2.30 -19.10 13.11
N ASP A 227 -2.57 -20.13 13.92
CA ASP A 227 -3.77 -20.95 13.78
C ASP A 227 -5.05 -20.29 14.33
N GLY A 228 -6.19 -20.64 13.73
CA GLY A 228 -7.54 -20.26 14.17
C GLY A 228 -8.29 -19.36 13.19
N THR A 229 -9.62 -19.38 13.29
CA THR A 229 -10.52 -18.66 12.39
C THR A 229 -10.33 -17.15 12.49
N TYR A 230 -10.09 -16.49 11.35
CA TYR A 230 -10.07 -15.04 11.27
C TYR A 230 -11.50 -14.48 11.24
N THR A 231 -11.82 -13.58 12.17
CA THR A 231 -13.06 -12.80 12.16
C THR A 231 -12.76 -11.41 11.59
N PRO A 232 -13.37 -11.01 10.45
CA PRO A 232 -13.14 -9.71 9.86
C PRO A 232 -13.42 -8.55 10.83
N CYS A 233 -12.47 -7.61 10.93
CA CYS A 233 -12.64 -6.34 11.65
C CYS A 233 -13.38 -5.27 10.82
N TYR A 234 -13.93 -5.66 9.67
CA TYR A 234 -14.57 -4.79 8.70
C TYR A 234 -15.84 -5.44 8.15
N ARG A 235 -16.73 -4.60 7.63
CA ARG A 235 -17.87 -4.98 6.81
C ARG A 235 -17.91 -4.06 5.60
N VAL A 236 -17.94 -4.64 4.41
CA VAL A 236 -18.09 -3.90 3.15
C VAL A 236 -19.58 -3.85 2.82
N ALA A 237 -20.15 -2.65 2.76
CA ALA A 237 -21.51 -2.44 2.28
C ALA A 237 -21.51 -2.67 0.76
N THR A 238 -22.09 -3.78 0.34
CA THR A 238 -22.24 -4.16 -1.08
C THR A 238 -23.68 -4.04 -1.53
#